data_AF-A0A196PF96-F1
#
_entry.id   AF-A0A196PF96-F1
#
_cell.length_a   1.000
_cell.length_b   1.000
_cell.length_c   1.000
_cell.angle_alpha   90.00
_cell.angle_beta   90.00
_cell.angle_gamma   90.00
#
_symmetry.space_group_name_H-M   'P 1'
#
loop_
_entity.id
_entity.type
_entity.pdbx_description
1 polymer ?
#
loop_
_entity_poly.entity_id
_entity_poly.type
_entity_poly.pdbx_seq_one_letter_code
_entity_poly.pdbx_strand_id
1 'polypeptide(L)'
;MAAKTKTPKHVAECHGVKVPDSPMMTPERAERINAARYEGQEIAGALEVIRPGDRVLELGAGIGLVGAIAASNGKPEKVLSFEANPGLIQHINTLYRLNDLQDQIEVRNEVLISAPNPPETMAFHIRNSYLGSSLIDTDKRATTRVEVPTARYDEVRRDFAPTVLLMDIEGGELDFLRHASLEGIRAIVLEFHPAAYGKEGMRECKSILERAGFAKVPEHCTRQVWTCTFDASLRPPVPDAGWSCDQQTLEEAIVVPPADSGFVQPVGVLERNGTYHGSGALWRNGRALTVAPPMPEGDLPLRKGTWLWGGVLWAHFGHFLVESTARLWALETLKTDIDGILFVPKRPKTGEEVQTFQKDFIELMGTDVPVVSVTAPTRVERLIVPGQGFGLGTMITGTQKFRDAIAARFGRDVAAEGPEKLYISRSGLPSGRGNLVGETELEAKLSAEGYTIYHPEKHDLRSQIATYKAARQIIAAEGSALHLLAMVADPAAQVAIVVRRPSGATRNLEQHLMSFAGITPLTIIQLARSWKPMGAAKPRLWMGELDMPALQSALAEGGFIAAKSGTWAPLDPKEVQKRLGGQFEEVA
;
A
#
# COMPACT_ATOMS: atom_id res chain seq x y z
N MET A 1 34.11 -56.70 -25.02
CA MET A 1 32.94 -56.69 -24.12
C MET A 1 32.77 -55.30 -23.56
N ALA A 2 31.73 -54.58 -23.97
CA ALA A 2 31.40 -53.27 -23.43
C ALA A 2 31.00 -53.39 -21.95
N ALA A 3 31.65 -52.62 -21.09
CA ALA A 3 31.29 -52.52 -19.68
C ALA A 3 29.84 -52.01 -19.58
N LYS A 4 28.95 -52.84 -19.03
CA LYS A 4 27.61 -52.41 -18.62
C LYS A 4 27.78 -51.33 -17.56
N THR A 5 27.56 -50.07 -17.93
CA THR A 5 27.36 -48.97 -16.98
C THR A 5 26.21 -49.36 -16.06
N LYS A 6 26.52 -49.64 -14.78
CA LYS A 6 25.50 -49.88 -13.75
C LYS A 6 24.64 -48.62 -13.68
N THR A 7 23.34 -48.73 -13.96
CA THR A 7 22.37 -47.68 -13.69
C THR A 7 22.51 -47.27 -12.21
N PRO A 8 22.65 -45.98 -11.88
CA PRO A 8 22.82 -45.58 -10.49
C PRO A 8 21.60 -46.02 -9.67
N LYS A 9 21.83 -46.66 -8.52
CA LYS A 9 20.74 -46.99 -7.59
C LYS A 9 20.25 -45.69 -6.93
N HIS A 10 18.94 -45.50 -6.90
CA HIS A 10 18.29 -44.44 -6.11
C HIS A 10 17.86 -45.00 -4.75
N VAL A 11 17.69 -44.13 -3.76
CA VAL A 11 17.32 -44.47 -2.37
C VAL A 11 15.96 -43.92 -1.96
N ALA A 12 15.43 -42.98 -2.74
CA ALA A 12 14.05 -42.47 -2.63
C ALA A 12 13.54 -42.03 -4.01
N GLU A 13 12.23 -41.95 -4.17
CA GLU A 13 11.56 -41.45 -5.36
C GLU A 13 10.33 -40.64 -4.96
N CYS A 14 10.16 -39.46 -5.55
CA CYS A 14 9.03 -38.57 -5.27
C CYS A 14 8.58 -37.90 -6.57
N HIS A 15 7.29 -37.93 -6.90
CA HIS A 15 6.74 -37.38 -8.15
C HIS A 15 7.53 -37.80 -9.41
N GLY A 16 7.96 -39.06 -9.46
CA GLY A 16 8.73 -39.62 -10.59
C GLY A 16 10.20 -39.18 -10.65
N VAL A 17 10.68 -38.39 -9.68
CA VAL A 17 12.08 -37.98 -9.56
C VAL A 17 12.81 -38.89 -8.58
N LYS A 18 13.86 -39.54 -9.08
CA LYS A 18 14.73 -40.46 -8.34
C LYS A 18 15.83 -39.70 -7.62
N VAL A 19 16.02 -39.99 -6.34
CA VAL A 19 17.04 -39.34 -5.51
C VAL A 19 18.21 -40.31 -5.27
N PRO A 20 19.45 -39.95 -5.67
CA PRO A 20 20.61 -40.79 -5.43
C PRO A 20 20.99 -40.84 -3.95
N ASP A 21 21.75 -41.85 -3.56
CA ASP A 21 22.38 -41.87 -2.24
C ASP A 21 23.40 -40.73 -2.10
N SER A 22 23.52 -40.15 -0.91
CA SER A 22 24.45 -39.06 -0.62
C SER A 22 24.72 -39.00 0.89
N PRO A 23 25.78 -38.30 1.34
CA PRO A 23 25.99 -38.02 2.77
C PRO A 23 24.80 -37.31 3.43
N MET A 24 23.91 -36.75 2.62
CA MET A 24 22.70 -36.08 3.07
C MET A 24 21.52 -36.99 3.28
N MET A 25 21.53 -38.18 2.71
CA MET A 25 20.38 -39.06 2.79
C MET A 25 20.42 -39.89 4.08
N THR A 26 19.47 -39.64 4.97
CA THR A 26 19.16 -40.53 6.09
C THR A 26 17.95 -41.39 5.77
N PRO A 27 17.77 -42.57 6.41
CA PRO A 27 16.58 -43.39 6.21
C PRO A 27 15.27 -42.62 6.45
N GLU A 28 15.23 -41.77 7.49
CA GLU A 28 14.08 -40.93 7.80
C GLU A 28 13.81 -39.87 6.71
N ARG A 29 14.86 -39.27 6.14
CA ARG A 29 14.68 -38.33 5.02
C ARG A 29 14.18 -39.04 3.77
N ALA A 30 14.73 -40.21 3.46
CA ALA A 30 14.26 -41.03 2.34
C ALA A 30 12.77 -41.40 2.51
N GLU A 31 12.34 -41.78 3.71
CA GLU A 31 10.94 -42.04 4.03
C GLU A 31 10.07 -40.79 3.81
N ARG A 32 10.50 -39.63 4.31
CA ARG A 32 9.78 -38.36 4.10
C ARG A 32 9.68 -37.98 2.63
N ILE A 33 10.72 -38.20 1.84
CA ILE A 33 10.73 -37.97 0.39
C ILE A 33 9.73 -38.90 -0.30
N ASN A 34 9.79 -40.20 -0.02
CA ASN A 34 8.87 -41.20 -0.58
C ASN A 34 7.40 -40.91 -0.24
N ALA A 35 7.15 -40.32 0.94
CA ALA A 35 5.82 -39.91 1.38
C ALA A 35 5.39 -38.51 0.90
N ALA A 36 6.19 -37.81 0.08
CA ALA A 36 5.98 -36.43 -0.35
C ALA A 36 5.81 -35.42 0.82
N ARG A 37 6.53 -35.66 1.93
CA ARG A 37 6.53 -34.82 3.15
C ARG A 37 7.83 -34.02 3.36
N TYR A 38 8.83 -34.25 2.52
CA TYR A 38 10.01 -33.41 2.44
C TYR A 38 9.68 -32.24 1.51
N GLU A 39 9.79 -31.00 1.99
CA GLU A 39 9.43 -29.77 1.22
C GLU A 39 8.04 -29.89 0.55
N GLY A 40 7.10 -30.57 1.21
CA GLY A 40 5.84 -30.98 0.59
C GLY A 40 4.91 -29.81 0.25
N GLN A 41 5.01 -28.69 0.97
CA GLN A 41 4.22 -27.50 0.70
C GLN A 41 4.77 -26.73 -0.50
N GLU A 42 6.09 -26.63 -0.60
CA GLU A 42 6.85 -26.03 -1.69
C GLU A 42 6.60 -26.81 -2.98
N ILE A 43 6.70 -28.15 -2.93
CA ILE A 43 6.39 -29.04 -4.05
C ILE A 43 4.94 -28.87 -4.50
N ALA A 44 3.98 -28.90 -3.57
CA ALA A 44 2.56 -28.74 -3.91
C ALA A 44 2.27 -27.38 -4.57
N GLY A 45 2.87 -26.30 -4.05
CA GLY A 45 2.78 -24.98 -4.64
C GLY A 45 3.39 -24.91 -6.04
N ALA A 46 4.60 -25.46 -6.22
CA ALA A 46 5.30 -25.47 -7.51
C ALA A 46 4.50 -26.23 -8.59
N LEU A 47 3.94 -27.39 -8.23
CA LEU A 47 3.12 -28.20 -9.14
C LEU A 47 1.80 -27.51 -9.52
N GLU A 48 1.25 -26.68 -8.63
CA GLU A 48 0.04 -25.90 -8.93
C GLU A 48 0.32 -24.75 -9.89
N VAL A 49 1.42 -24.01 -9.70
CA VAL A 49 1.63 -22.76 -10.43
C VAL A 49 2.51 -22.85 -11.66
N ILE A 50 3.40 -23.84 -11.79
CA ILE A 50 4.33 -23.96 -12.92
C ILE A 50 3.63 -24.55 -14.14
N ARG A 51 3.91 -24.00 -15.32
CA ARG A 51 3.33 -24.43 -16.59
C ARG A 51 4.35 -24.42 -17.73
N PRO A 52 4.04 -25.08 -18.87
CA PRO A 52 4.90 -25.04 -20.05
C PRO A 52 5.23 -23.61 -20.50
N GLY A 53 6.50 -23.39 -20.84
CA GLY A 53 7.02 -22.09 -21.26
C GLY A 53 7.48 -21.17 -20.12
N ASP A 54 7.41 -21.60 -18.86
CA ASP A 54 7.99 -20.82 -17.76
C ASP A 54 9.52 -20.86 -17.76
N ARG A 55 10.11 -19.79 -17.23
CA ARG A 55 11.51 -19.75 -16.81
C ARG A 55 11.52 -19.67 -15.28
N VAL A 56 11.87 -20.76 -14.63
CA VAL A 56 11.80 -20.91 -13.16
C VAL A 56 13.14 -20.55 -12.55
N LEU A 57 13.14 -19.57 -11.66
CA LEU A 57 14.30 -19.22 -10.83
C LEU A 57 14.12 -19.85 -9.44
N GLU A 58 15.03 -20.71 -9.03
CA GLU A 58 15.04 -21.35 -7.71
C GLU A 58 16.19 -20.79 -6.87
N LEU A 59 15.89 -20.28 -5.68
CA LEU A 59 16.87 -19.82 -4.71
C LEU A 59 16.87 -20.77 -3.52
N GLY A 60 18.01 -21.42 -3.29
CA GLY A 60 18.15 -22.49 -2.31
C GLY A 60 17.72 -23.83 -2.89
N ALA A 61 18.61 -24.46 -3.66
CA ALA A 61 18.31 -25.75 -4.27
C ALA A 61 18.29 -26.90 -3.25
N GLY A 62 18.98 -26.76 -2.12
CA GLY A 62 19.06 -27.79 -1.08
C GLY A 62 19.63 -29.09 -1.65
N ILE A 63 18.89 -30.20 -1.55
CA ILE A 63 19.31 -31.48 -2.16
C ILE A 63 18.97 -31.59 -3.66
N GLY A 64 18.36 -30.55 -4.25
CA GLY A 64 17.99 -30.46 -5.66
C GLY A 64 16.62 -31.06 -6.00
N LEU A 65 15.82 -31.46 -5.01
CA LEU A 65 14.58 -32.21 -5.25
C LEU A 65 13.44 -31.35 -5.79
N VAL A 66 13.17 -30.19 -5.18
CA VAL A 66 12.08 -29.29 -5.61
C VAL A 66 12.27 -28.84 -7.06
N GLY A 67 13.44 -28.28 -7.41
CA GLY A 67 13.76 -27.89 -8.78
C GLY A 67 13.68 -29.05 -9.78
N ALA A 68 14.10 -30.26 -9.41
CA ALA A 68 13.98 -31.43 -10.27
C ALA A 68 12.51 -31.85 -10.50
N ILE A 69 11.69 -31.82 -9.45
CA ILE A 69 10.24 -32.09 -9.56
C ILE A 69 9.57 -31.01 -10.42
N ALA A 70 9.91 -29.74 -10.22
CA ALA A 70 9.44 -28.62 -11.03
C ALA A 70 9.79 -28.80 -12.50
N ALA A 71 11.05 -29.14 -12.82
CA ALA A 71 11.50 -29.40 -14.18
C ALA A 71 10.76 -30.59 -14.83
N SER A 72 10.66 -31.71 -14.11
CA SER A 72 10.07 -32.96 -14.64
C SER A 72 8.56 -32.87 -14.86
N ASN A 73 7.84 -32.24 -13.92
CA ASN A 73 6.37 -32.27 -13.91
C ASN A 73 5.75 -31.01 -14.52
N GLY A 74 6.32 -29.83 -14.24
CA GLY A 74 5.83 -28.55 -14.75
C GLY A 74 6.20 -28.28 -16.21
N LYS A 75 7.21 -29.01 -16.73
CA LYS A 75 7.79 -28.85 -18.08
C LYS A 75 8.08 -27.39 -18.46
N PRO A 76 8.73 -26.60 -17.58
CA PRO A 76 9.14 -25.24 -17.91
C PRO A 76 10.12 -25.24 -19.09
N GLU A 77 10.32 -24.09 -19.72
CA GLU A 77 11.38 -23.90 -20.71
C GLU A 77 12.76 -24.16 -20.10
N LYS A 78 12.99 -23.61 -18.89
CA LYS A 78 14.25 -23.79 -18.15
C LYS A 78 14.05 -23.55 -16.66
N VAL A 79 14.79 -24.29 -15.83
CA VAL A 79 14.97 -24.01 -14.41
C VAL A 79 16.42 -23.58 -14.17
N LEU A 80 16.60 -22.46 -13.48
CA LEU A 80 17.89 -21.95 -13.03
C LEU A 80 17.89 -21.90 -11.51
N SER A 81 18.73 -22.74 -10.89
CA SER A 81 18.82 -22.89 -9.45
C SER A 81 20.10 -22.27 -8.89
N PHE A 82 20.02 -21.72 -7.69
CA PHE A 82 21.15 -21.21 -6.92
C PHE A 82 21.29 -21.96 -5.60
N GLU A 83 22.50 -22.40 -5.28
CA GLU A 83 22.82 -23.07 -4.02
C GLU A 83 24.11 -22.51 -3.43
N ALA A 84 24.05 -22.04 -2.19
CA ALA A 84 25.20 -21.44 -1.52
C ALA A 84 26.21 -22.48 -1.06
N ASN A 85 25.77 -23.67 -0.65
CA ASN A 85 26.62 -24.72 -0.11
C ASN A 85 27.39 -25.46 -1.24
N PRO A 86 28.71 -25.25 -1.39
CA PRO A 86 29.50 -25.94 -2.42
C PRO A 86 29.47 -27.47 -2.28
N GLY A 87 29.26 -27.98 -1.07
CA GLY A 87 29.20 -29.41 -0.79
C GLY A 87 27.98 -30.12 -1.39
N LEU A 88 26.91 -29.38 -1.73
CA LEU A 88 25.69 -29.95 -2.29
C LEU A 88 25.71 -30.04 -3.83
N ILE A 89 26.52 -29.21 -4.48
CA ILE A 89 26.52 -29.02 -5.94
C ILE A 89 26.75 -30.32 -6.71
N GLN A 90 27.70 -31.15 -6.27
CA GLN A 90 27.96 -32.45 -6.91
C GLN A 90 26.78 -33.42 -6.77
N HIS A 91 26.04 -33.35 -5.66
CA HIS A 91 24.92 -34.24 -5.36
C HIS A 91 23.68 -33.82 -6.15
N ILE A 92 23.41 -32.52 -6.20
CA ILE A 92 22.37 -31.93 -7.04
C ILE A 92 22.57 -32.31 -8.51
N ASN A 93 23.77 -32.11 -9.06
CA ASN A 93 24.09 -32.49 -10.43
C ASN A 93 24.03 -34.02 -10.67
N THR A 94 24.21 -34.84 -9.64
CA THR A 94 24.03 -36.30 -9.73
C THR A 94 22.55 -36.66 -9.79
N LEU A 95 21.70 -35.98 -9.01
CA LEU A 95 20.25 -36.12 -9.07
C LEU A 95 19.73 -35.71 -10.46
N TYR A 96 20.16 -34.56 -10.98
CA TYR A 96 19.73 -34.10 -12.30
C TYR A 96 20.12 -35.07 -13.43
N ARG A 97 21.35 -35.62 -13.39
CA ARG A 97 21.79 -36.66 -14.33
C ARG A 97 21.00 -37.95 -14.22
N LEU A 98 20.68 -38.39 -13.00
CA LEU A 98 19.93 -39.62 -12.77
C LEU A 98 18.51 -39.57 -13.36
N ASN A 99 17.97 -38.36 -13.55
CA ASN A 99 16.63 -38.12 -14.06
C ASN A 99 16.62 -37.51 -15.47
N ASP A 100 17.77 -37.48 -16.16
CA ASP A 100 17.91 -36.93 -17.52
C ASP A 100 17.43 -35.46 -17.65
N LEU A 101 17.67 -34.65 -16.61
CA LEU A 101 17.18 -33.26 -16.53
C LEU A 101 18.21 -32.19 -16.94
N GLN A 102 19.43 -32.56 -17.33
CA GLN A 102 20.55 -31.60 -17.52
C GLN A 102 20.27 -30.51 -18.58
N ASP A 103 19.43 -30.81 -19.56
CA ASP A 103 19.05 -29.83 -20.58
C ASP A 103 17.99 -28.84 -20.07
N GLN A 104 17.22 -29.22 -19.04
CA GLN A 104 16.10 -28.45 -18.50
C GLN A 104 16.44 -27.68 -17.22
N ILE A 105 17.36 -28.18 -16.38
CA ILE A 105 17.74 -27.54 -15.12
C ILE A 105 19.26 -27.42 -14.98
N GLU A 106 19.71 -26.28 -14.46
CA GLU A 106 21.10 -26.06 -14.02
C GLU A 106 21.15 -25.50 -12.59
N VAL A 107 22.24 -25.78 -11.87
CA VAL A 107 22.50 -25.20 -10.53
C VAL A 107 23.82 -24.44 -10.54
N ARG A 108 23.83 -23.23 -9.95
CA ARG A 108 25.01 -22.40 -9.75
C ARG A 108 25.38 -22.33 -8.27
N ASN A 109 26.68 -22.43 -7.99
CA ASN A 109 27.19 -22.30 -6.63
C ASN A 109 27.45 -20.84 -6.26
N GLU A 110 26.37 -20.09 -6.11
CA GLU A 110 26.43 -18.64 -5.91
C GLU A 110 25.30 -18.22 -4.96
N VAL A 111 25.50 -17.12 -4.24
CA VAL A 111 24.43 -16.44 -3.51
C VAL A 111 23.85 -15.35 -4.41
N LEU A 112 22.57 -15.44 -4.75
CA LEU A 112 21.91 -14.44 -5.58
C LEU A 112 21.48 -13.24 -4.73
N ILE A 113 22.05 -12.06 -5.00
CA ILE A 113 21.82 -10.84 -4.22
C ILE A 113 21.03 -9.82 -5.05
N SER A 114 19.96 -9.28 -4.46
CA SER A 114 19.15 -8.21 -5.06
C SER A 114 19.55 -6.80 -4.59
N ALA A 115 20.28 -6.68 -3.48
CA ALA A 115 20.75 -5.40 -2.98
C ALA A 115 21.71 -4.73 -3.98
N PRO A 116 21.71 -3.38 -4.06
CA PRO A 116 22.64 -2.67 -4.92
C PRO A 116 24.08 -2.87 -4.43
N ASN A 117 25.02 -3.00 -5.38
CA ASN A 117 26.46 -3.18 -5.13
C ASN A 117 26.80 -4.39 -4.23
N PRO A 118 26.42 -5.63 -4.63
CA PRO A 118 26.77 -6.82 -3.88
C PRO A 118 28.29 -7.01 -3.85
N PRO A 119 28.83 -7.56 -2.75
CA PRO A 119 30.26 -7.93 -2.68
C PRO A 119 30.55 -9.09 -3.63
N GLU A 120 31.80 -9.25 -4.09
CA GLU A 120 32.19 -10.36 -4.98
C GLU A 120 31.95 -11.74 -4.34
N THR A 121 32.14 -11.85 -3.02
CA THR A 121 31.86 -13.05 -2.24
C THR A 121 31.12 -12.71 -0.94
N MET A 122 30.42 -13.70 -0.38
CA MET A 122 29.82 -13.61 0.95
C MET A 122 30.18 -14.82 1.81
N ALA A 123 30.33 -14.54 3.11
CA ALA A 123 30.47 -15.57 4.12
C ALA A 123 29.15 -16.34 4.27
N PHE A 124 29.19 -17.65 4.04
CA PHE A 124 28.09 -18.57 4.25
C PHE A 124 28.45 -19.57 5.35
N HIS A 125 27.54 -19.79 6.31
CA HIS A 125 27.78 -20.65 7.46
C HIS A 125 27.06 -22.00 7.28
N ILE A 126 27.84 -23.04 6.99
CA ILE A 126 27.34 -24.41 6.81
C ILE A 126 27.13 -25.07 8.19
N ARG A 127 25.94 -25.65 8.42
CA ARG A 127 25.60 -26.40 9.65
C ARG A 127 25.75 -27.92 9.47
N ASN A 128 26.00 -28.64 10.58
CA ASN A 128 26.20 -30.11 10.59
C ASN A 128 24.91 -30.91 10.28
N SER A 129 23.72 -30.38 10.56
CA SER A 129 22.50 -30.78 9.87
C SER A 129 22.34 -29.80 8.72
N TYR A 130 22.41 -30.25 7.47
CA TYR A 130 22.52 -29.30 6.36
C TYR A 130 21.23 -28.48 6.15
N LEU A 131 20.11 -28.87 6.80
CA LEU A 131 18.94 -28.02 7.06
C LEU A 131 19.31 -26.90 8.06
N GLY A 132 19.15 -25.65 7.64
CA GLY A 132 19.45 -24.45 8.44
C GLY A 132 20.81 -23.78 8.19
N SER A 133 21.50 -24.07 7.08
CA SER A 133 22.67 -23.24 6.70
C SER A 133 22.16 -21.85 6.30
N SER A 134 22.69 -20.79 6.92
CA SER A 134 22.12 -19.44 6.84
C SER A 134 23.23 -18.39 6.75
N LEU A 135 22.89 -17.20 6.25
CA LEU A 135 23.76 -16.02 6.25
C LEU A 135 23.94 -15.41 7.65
N ILE A 136 23.09 -15.79 8.63
CA ILE A 136 23.06 -15.20 9.97
C ILE A 136 23.56 -16.20 11.02
N ASP A 137 24.59 -15.80 11.78
CA ASP A 137 25.14 -16.56 12.92
C ASP A 137 24.43 -16.17 14.23
N THR A 138 23.40 -16.91 14.61
CA THR A 138 22.58 -16.61 15.80
C THR A 138 22.64 -17.66 16.91
N ASP A 139 23.48 -18.71 16.82
CA ASP A 139 23.40 -19.83 17.78
C ASP A 139 24.74 -20.49 18.15
N LYS A 140 24.84 -20.98 19.39
CA LYS A 140 26.08 -21.43 20.07
C LYS A 140 26.67 -22.77 19.58
N ARG A 141 26.52 -23.16 18.31
CA ARG A 141 27.02 -24.43 17.75
C ARG A 141 28.02 -24.20 16.62
N ALA A 142 29.00 -25.10 16.48
CA ALA A 142 30.07 -24.98 15.49
C ALA A 142 29.53 -24.96 14.05
N THR A 143 29.83 -23.89 13.32
CA THR A 143 29.55 -23.71 11.88
C THR A 143 30.87 -23.77 11.09
N THR A 144 30.81 -24.22 9.84
CA THR A 144 31.94 -24.06 8.91
C THR A 144 31.65 -22.86 8.02
N ARG A 145 32.44 -21.80 8.16
CA ARG A 145 32.36 -20.63 7.28
C ARG A 145 33.04 -20.92 5.96
N VAL A 146 32.33 -20.71 4.86
CA VAL A 146 32.87 -20.75 3.50
C VAL A 146 32.61 -19.41 2.81
N GLU A 147 33.51 -18.99 1.93
CA GLU A 147 33.28 -17.83 1.07
C GLU A 147 32.65 -18.31 -0.23
N VAL A 148 31.48 -17.78 -0.57
CA VAL A 148 30.68 -18.17 -1.74
C VAL A 148 30.60 -16.97 -2.69
N PRO A 149 30.82 -17.14 -4.00
CA PRO A 149 30.62 -16.07 -4.97
C PRO A 149 29.19 -15.54 -4.92
N THR A 150 29.01 -14.25 -5.22
CA THR A 150 27.67 -13.69 -5.40
C THR A 150 27.33 -13.53 -6.87
N ALA A 151 26.04 -13.64 -7.17
CA ALA A 151 25.47 -13.28 -8.45
C ALA A 151 24.50 -12.11 -8.26
N ARG A 152 24.33 -11.31 -9.31
CA ARG A 152 23.43 -10.16 -9.26
C ARG A 152 22.05 -10.52 -9.79
N TYR A 153 21.01 -10.23 -9.00
CA TYR A 153 19.63 -10.50 -9.40
C TYR A 153 19.17 -9.67 -10.61
N ASP A 154 19.65 -8.44 -10.77
CA ASP A 154 19.28 -7.59 -11.91
C ASP A 154 19.78 -8.14 -13.25
N GLU A 155 20.99 -8.70 -13.28
CA GLU A 155 21.54 -9.40 -14.44
C GLU A 155 20.77 -10.68 -14.75
N VAL A 156 20.52 -11.52 -13.73
CA VAL A 156 19.70 -12.73 -13.89
C VAL A 156 18.29 -12.37 -14.39
N ARG A 157 17.66 -11.32 -13.85
CA ARG A 157 16.35 -10.89 -14.31
C ARG A 157 16.36 -10.45 -15.78
N ARG A 158 17.40 -9.74 -16.22
CA ARG A 158 17.52 -9.29 -17.61
C ARG A 158 17.77 -10.46 -18.57
N ASP A 159 18.67 -11.37 -18.21
CA ASP A 159 19.20 -12.38 -19.12
C ASP A 159 18.37 -13.69 -19.07
N PHE A 160 17.96 -14.09 -17.86
CA PHE A 160 17.12 -15.25 -17.62
C PHE A 160 15.60 -14.92 -17.60
N ALA A 161 15.20 -13.66 -17.47
CA ALA A 161 13.79 -13.23 -17.52
C ALA A 161 12.80 -14.20 -16.85
N PRO A 162 12.96 -14.46 -15.54
CA PRO A 162 12.17 -15.46 -14.84
C PRO A 162 10.68 -15.09 -14.82
N THR A 163 9.84 -16.11 -14.93
CA THR A 163 8.38 -16.00 -14.80
C THR A 163 7.87 -16.63 -13.49
N VAL A 164 8.63 -17.55 -12.89
CA VAL A 164 8.29 -18.16 -11.60
C VAL A 164 9.50 -18.09 -10.66
N LEU A 165 9.26 -17.79 -9.38
CA LEU A 165 10.28 -17.77 -8.33
C LEU A 165 9.96 -18.82 -7.26
N LEU A 166 10.88 -19.74 -7.05
CA LEU A 166 10.89 -20.66 -5.91
C LEU A 166 11.96 -20.17 -4.94
N MET A 167 11.65 -19.99 -3.67
CA MET A 167 12.59 -19.42 -2.71
C MET A 167 12.46 -20.06 -1.33
N ASP A 168 13.51 -20.75 -0.93
CA ASP A 168 13.74 -21.24 0.42
C ASP A 168 15.24 -21.07 0.71
N ILE A 169 15.61 -19.93 1.31
CA ILE A 169 17.01 -19.55 1.54
C ILE A 169 17.31 -19.32 3.02
N GLU A 170 16.51 -19.93 3.90
CA GLU A 170 16.79 -20.11 5.33
C GLU A 170 17.18 -18.79 6.04
N GLY A 171 16.49 -17.69 5.71
CA GLY A 171 16.64 -16.39 6.36
C GLY A 171 17.07 -15.22 5.47
N GLY A 172 17.43 -15.46 4.21
CA GLY A 172 17.80 -14.41 3.24
C GLY A 172 16.60 -13.72 2.56
N GLU A 173 15.37 -14.19 2.79
CA GLU A 173 14.20 -13.82 1.98
C GLU A 173 13.82 -12.35 2.12
N LEU A 174 13.93 -11.81 3.34
CA LEU A 174 13.57 -10.43 3.63
C LEU A 174 14.49 -9.45 2.88
N ASP A 175 15.79 -9.65 2.98
CA ASP A 175 16.77 -8.78 2.33
C ASP A 175 16.71 -8.94 0.80
N PHE A 176 16.44 -10.15 0.31
CA PHE A 176 16.17 -10.36 -1.10
C PHE A 176 14.95 -9.56 -1.56
N LEU A 177 13.80 -9.70 -0.89
CA LEU A 177 12.54 -9.06 -1.29
C LEU A 177 12.55 -7.53 -1.16
N ARG A 178 13.34 -6.96 -0.24
CA ARG A 178 13.46 -5.50 -0.07
C ARG A 178 14.01 -4.78 -1.31
N HIS A 179 14.84 -5.47 -2.09
CA HIS A 179 15.53 -4.87 -3.23
C HIS A 179 15.17 -5.52 -4.58
N ALA A 180 14.55 -6.71 -4.58
CA ALA A 180 14.19 -7.41 -5.81
C ALA A 180 13.04 -6.71 -6.56
N SER A 181 13.24 -6.43 -7.85
CA SER A 181 12.14 -6.14 -8.76
C SER A 181 11.40 -7.42 -9.13
N LEU A 182 10.12 -7.52 -8.75
CA LEU A 182 9.27 -8.68 -9.07
C LEU A 182 8.56 -8.55 -10.43
N GLU A 183 8.95 -7.59 -11.27
CA GLU A 183 8.39 -7.41 -12.60
C GLU A 183 8.79 -8.56 -13.53
N GLY A 184 7.80 -9.16 -14.20
CA GLY A 184 7.95 -10.34 -15.07
C GLY A 184 7.58 -11.65 -14.37
N ILE A 185 7.62 -11.68 -13.02
CA ILE A 185 7.22 -12.84 -12.23
C ILE A 185 5.69 -12.93 -12.19
N ARG A 186 5.14 -14.07 -12.61
CA ARG A 186 3.71 -14.37 -12.55
C ARG A 186 3.30 -15.26 -11.39
N ALA A 187 4.24 -15.96 -10.76
CA ALA A 187 3.98 -16.80 -9.60
C ALA A 187 5.20 -16.93 -8.70
N ILE A 188 4.96 -17.06 -7.39
CA ILE A 188 5.99 -17.23 -6.37
C ILE A 188 5.57 -18.33 -5.41
N VAL A 189 6.49 -19.24 -5.10
CA VAL A 189 6.40 -20.17 -3.98
C VAL A 189 7.56 -19.85 -3.04
N LEU A 190 7.25 -19.51 -1.79
CA LEU A 190 8.27 -19.00 -0.86
C LEU A 190 8.01 -19.47 0.57
N GLU A 191 9.07 -19.93 1.25
CA GLU A 191 9.08 -20.22 2.68
C GLU A 191 9.61 -19.02 3.49
N PHE A 192 9.01 -18.76 4.65
CA PHE A 192 9.40 -17.68 5.57
C PHE A 192 10.07 -18.22 6.83
N HIS A 193 11.19 -17.60 7.20
CA HIS A 193 12.03 -17.95 8.34
C HIS A 193 11.98 -16.87 9.45
N PRO A 194 10.87 -16.71 10.20
CA PRO A 194 10.76 -15.71 11.27
C PRO A 194 11.73 -15.94 12.44
N ALA A 195 12.40 -17.09 12.51
CA ALA A 195 13.50 -17.30 13.45
C ALA A 195 14.74 -16.44 13.10
N ALA A 196 14.94 -16.11 11.83
CA ALA A 196 16.05 -15.30 11.34
C ALA A 196 15.77 -13.79 11.47
N TYR A 197 14.60 -13.33 11.03
CA TYR A 197 14.26 -11.90 10.95
C TYR A 197 12.99 -11.49 11.74
N GLY A 198 12.50 -12.36 12.62
CA GLY A 198 11.37 -12.08 13.49
C GLY A 198 10.00 -12.10 12.81
N LYS A 199 8.94 -12.00 13.63
CA LYS A 199 7.55 -11.92 13.16
C LYS A 199 7.27 -10.66 12.34
N GLU A 200 7.99 -9.57 12.61
CA GLU A 200 7.86 -8.31 11.88
C GLU A 200 8.48 -8.42 10.48
N GLY A 201 9.68 -9.00 10.35
CA GLY A 201 10.27 -9.28 9.05
C GLY A 201 9.38 -10.18 8.19
N MET A 202 8.77 -11.23 8.76
CA MET A 202 7.80 -12.07 8.03
C MET A 202 6.58 -11.28 7.56
N ARG A 203 6.07 -10.34 8.36
CA ARG A 203 4.97 -9.45 7.93
C ARG A 203 5.41 -8.51 6.82
N GLU A 204 6.66 -8.05 6.85
CA GLU A 204 7.24 -7.21 5.81
C GLU A 204 7.36 -7.96 4.48
N CYS A 205 7.92 -9.17 4.46
CA CYS A 205 7.99 -10.00 3.25
C CYS A 205 6.61 -10.17 2.60
N LYS A 206 5.61 -10.51 3.43
CA LYS A 206 4.21 -10.68 3.00
C LYS A 206 3.62 -9.40 2.41
N SER A 207 3.88 -8.26 3.05
CA SER A 207 3.46 -6.95 2.57
C SER A 207 4.17 -6.54 1.26
N ILE A 208 5.43 -6.95 1.04
CA ILE A 208 6.13 -6.74 -0.23
C ILE A 208 5.42 -7.49 -1.35
N LEU A 209 5.12 -8.78 -1.16
CA LEU A 209 4.41 -9.60 -2.16
C LEU A 209 3.01 -9.05 -2.47
N GLU A 210 2.23 -8.74 -1.43
CA GLU A 210 0.88 -8.16 -1.58
C GLU A 210 0.93 -6.83 -2.34
N ARG A 211 1.87 -5.92 -2.00
CA ARG A 211 2.04 -4.64 -2.71
C ARG A 211 2.53 -4.81 -4.15
N ALA A 212 3.25 -5.88 -4.46
CA ALA A 212 3.67 -6.18 -5.83
C ALA A 212 2.53 -6.76 -6.69
N GLY A 213 1.37 -7.06 -6.08
CA GLY A 213 0.17 -7.58 -6.75
C GLY A 213 0.06 -9.11 -6.70
N PHE A 214 0.69 -9.78 -5.74
CA PHE A 214 0.55 -11.23 -5.59
C PHE A 214 -0.62 -11.61 -4.68
N ALA A 215 -1.54 -12.41 -5.20
CA ALA A 215 -2.64 -13.05 -4.46
C ALA A 215 -2.22 -14.44 -3.99
N LYS A 216 -2.64 -14.85 -2.79
CA LYS A 216 -2.43 -16.22 -2.33
C LYS A 216 -3.30 -17.19 -3.11
N VAL A 217 -2.78 -18.39 -3.33
CA VAL A 217 -3.55 -19.59 -3.65
C VAL A 217 -3.90 -20.26 -2.31
N PRO A 218 -5.13 -20.10 -1.77
CA PRO A 218 -5.44 -20.44 -0.39
C PRO A 218 -5.14 -21.88 -0.01
N GLU A 219 -5.38 -22.82 -0.92
CA GLU A 219 -5.20 -24.26 -0.73
C GLU A 219 -3.73 -24.67 -0.61
N HIS A 220 -2.82 -23.82 -1.11
CA HIS A 220 -1.37 -24.06 -1.15
C HIS A 220 -0.60 -23.05 -0.27
N CYS A 221 -1.26 -22.56 0.78
CA CYS A 221 -0.68 -21.61 1.72
C CYS A 221 -0.75 -22.13 3.16
N THR A 222 0.36 -22.01 3.87
CA THR A 222 0.42 -22.16 5.33
C THR A 222 0.82 -20.83 5.99
N ARG A 223 1.07 -20.88 7.30
CA ARG A 223 1.61 -19.72 8.02
C ARG A 223 2.99 -19.30 7.48
N GLN A 224 3.81 -20.27 7.08
CA GLN A 224 5.22 -20.07 6.71
C GLN A 224 5.51 -20.33 5.23
N VAL A 225 4.61 -20.93 4.48
CA VAL A 225 4.81 -21.20 3.06
C VAL A 225 3.69 -20.54 2.27
N TRP A 226 4.03 -19.67 1.32
CA TRP A 226 3.05 -19.02 0.45
C TRP A 226 3.25 -19.44 -0.99
N THR A 227 2.19 -19.94 -1.61
CA THR A 227 2.02 -19.99 -3.05
C THR A 227 1.17 -18.81 -3.47
N CYS A 228 1.67 -17.99 -4.39
CA CYS A 228 0.96 -16.81 -4.84
C CYS A 228 1.10 -16.57 -6.34
N THR A 229 0.06 -16.01 -6.94
CA THR A 229 -0.02 -15.68 -8.37
C THR A 229 -0.20 -14.18 -8.54
N PHE A 230 0.38 -13.65 -9.61
CA PHE A 230 0.30 -12.24 -9.93
C PHE A 230 -1.09 -11.87 -10.47
N ASP A 231 -1.69 -10.85 -9.89
CA ASP A 231 -2.91 -10.20 -10.36
C ASP A 231 -2.67 -8.68 -10.43
N ALA A 232 -2.64 -8.16 -11.67
CA ALA A 232 -2.42 -6.75 -11.92
C ALA A 232 -3.48 -5.85 -11.28
N SER A 233 -4.69 -6.37 -11.05
CA SER A 233 -5.78 -5.64 -10.40
C SER A 233 -5.58 -5.44 -8.89
N LEU A 234 -4.69 -6.25 -8.28
CA LEU A 234 -4.34 -6.18 -6.87
C LEU A 234 -3.09 -5.33 -6.61
N ARG A 235 -2.48 -4.74 -7.64
CA ARG A 235 -1.43 -3.74 -7.39
C ARG A 235 -2.08 -2.50 -6.78
N PRO A 236 -1.55 -1.98 -5.66
CA PRO A 236 -1.91 -0.66 -5.18
C PRO A 236 -1.79 0.36 -6.31
N PRO A 237 -2.66 1.39 -6.34
CA PRO A 237 -2.53 2.47 -7.28
C PRO A 237 -1.13 3.07 -7.19
N VAL A 238 -0.39 3.02 -8.30
CA VAL A 238 0.88 3.73 -8.45
C VAL A 238 0.56 5.09 -9.05
N PRO A 239 1.07 6.20 -8.48
CA PRO A 239 0.98 7.50 -9.13
C PRO A 239 1.54 7.43 -10.56
N ASP A 240 0.80 7.97 -11.52
CA ASP A 240 1.19 8.15 -12.92
C ASP A 240 1.40 6.86 -13.76
N ALA A 241 0.90 5.70 -13.31
CA ALA A 241 0.93 4.48 -14.11
C ALA A 241 -0.25 3.53 -13.86
N GLY A 242 -0.45 2.62 -14.82
CA GLY A 242 -1.38 1.50 -14.74
C GLY A 242 -2.85 1.92 -14.60
N TRP A 243 -3.63 1.01 -14.01
CA TRP A 243 -5.09 1.13 -13.97
C TRP A 243 -5.58 2.40 -13.25
N SER A 244 -4.78 3.03 -12.38
CA SER A 244 -5.11 4.30 -11.69
C SER A 244 -5.40 5.46 -12.64
N CYS A 245 -4.83 5.42 -13.85
CA CYS A 245 -5.01 6.41 -14.91
C CYS A 245 -5.91 5.90 -16.04
N ASP A 246 -6.38 4.66 -15.98
CA ASP A 246 -7.24 4.06 -16.99
C ASP A 246 -8.69 4.06 -16.54
N GLN A 247 -9.59 3.91 -17.51
CA GLN A 247 -11.00 3.68 -17.24
C GLN A 247 -11.53 2.58 -18.16
N GLN A 248 -12.41 1.76 -17.63
CA GLN A 248 -13.09 0.71 -18.39
C GLN A 248 -14.59 0.98 -18.40
N THR A 249 -15.26 0.57 -19.47
CA THR A 249 -16.74 0.60 -19.55
C THR A 249 -17.22 -0.84 -19.46
N LEU A 250 -18.10 -1.10 -18.51
CA LEU A 250 -18.69 -2.41 -18.26
C LEU A 250 -20.17 -2.37 -18.60
N GLU A 251 -20.62 -3.30 -19.42
CA GLU A 251 -22.04 -3.50 -19.74
C GLU A 251 -22.67 -4.44 -18.71
N GLU A 252 -23.85 -4.10 -18.22
CA GLU A 252 -24.59 -4.86 -17.19
C GLU A 252 -23.77 -5.18 -15.92
N ALA A 253 -22.90 -4.25 -15.50
CA ALA A 253 -22.11 -4.41 -14.29
C ALA A 253 -22.98 -4.48 -13.03
N ILE A 254 -22.49 -5.17 -12.00
CA ILE A 254 -23.19 -5.32 -10.72
C ILE A 254 -22.41 -4.56 -9.66
N VAL A 255 -23.07 -3.59 -9.03
CA VAL A 255 -22.52 -2.85 -7.88
C VAL A 255 -23.04 -3.46 -6.59
N VAL A 256 -22.13 -3.86 -5.71
CA VAL A 256 -22.45 -4.48 -4.42
C VAL A 256 -22.03 -3.54 -3.26
N PRO A 257 -22.99 -2.97 -2.50
CA PRO A 257 -22.73 -2.11 -1.35
C PRO A 257 -22.37 -2.93 -0.09
N PRO A 258 -21.87 -2.29 0.99
CA PRO A 258 -21.49 -3.02 2.20
C PRO A 258 -22.68 -3.59 2.96
N ALA A 259 -22.49 -4.78 3.52
CA ALA A 259 -23.38 -5.36 4.52
C ALA A 259 -23.05 -4.94 5.96
N ASP A 260 -21.80 -4.54 6.24
CA ASP A 260 -21.31 -4.20 7.57
C ASP A 260 -20.52 -2.88 7.61
N SER A 261 -19.89 -2.54 8.75
CA SER A 261 -19.03 -1.35 8.90
C SER A 261 -17.55 -1.69 9.15
N GLY A 262 -17.11 -2.86 8.67
CA GLY A 262 -15.75 -3.37 8.78
C GLY A 262 -14.69 -2.42 8.20
N PHE A 263 -13.44 -2.66 8.57
CA PHE A 263 -12.31 -1.89 8.04
C PHE A 263 -12.01 -2.27 6.58
N VAL A 264 -12.02 -3.58 6.29
CA VAL A 264 -12.07 -4.14 4.93
C VAL A 264 -13.45 -4.73 4.72
N GLN A 265 -14.08 -4.44 3.59
CA GLN A 265 -15.47 -4.84 3.31
C GLN A 265 -15.58 -5.55 1.96
N PRO A 266 -16.36 -6.63 1.85
CA PRO A 266 -16.72 -7.25 0.56
C PRO A 266 -17.68 -6.33 -0.19
N VAL A 267 -17.13 -5.41 -0.97
CA VAL A 267 -17.81 -4.29 -1.63
C VAL A 267 -17.11 -4.02 -2.95
N GLY A 268 -17.87 -3.70 -3.99
CA GLY A 268 -17.27 -3.23 -5.23
C GLY A 268 -18.11 -3.51 -6.45
N VAL A 269 -17.42 -3.69 -7.56
CA VAL A 269 -18.01 -3.87 -8.88
C VAL A 269 -17.69 -5.29 -9.36
N LEU A 270 -18.71 -6.00 -9.81
CA LEU A 270 -18.59 -7.25 -10.53
C LEU A 270 -18.96 -7.00 -12.01
N GLU A 271 -18.30 -7.71 -12.91
CA GLU A 271 -18.72 -7.80 -14.31
C GLU A 271 -20.02 -8.61 -14.43
N ARG A 272 -20.66 -8.59 -15.62
CA ARG A 272 -21.92 -9.29 -15.88
C ARG A 272 -21.88 -10.79 -15.52
N ASN A 273 -20.72 -11.43 -15.69
CA ASN A 273 -20.49 -12.84 -15.39
C ASN A 273 -20.17 -13.12 -13.90
N GLY A 274 -20.15 -12.08 -13.04
CA GLY A 274 -19.81 -12.19 -11.62
C GLY A 274 -18.32 -12.10 -11.30
N THR A 275 -17.44 -11.94 -12.28
CA THR A 275 -16.00 -11.73 -12.04
C THR A 275 -15.76 -10.38 -11.37
N TYR A 276 -14.87 -10.34 -10.38
CA TYR A 276 -14.54 -9.11 -9.66
C TYR A 276 -13.74 -8.13 -10.52
N HIS A 277 -14.18 -6.88 -10.55
CA HIS A 277 -13.49 -5.81 -11.26
C HIS A 277 -12.64 -4.97 -10.28
N GLY A 278 -11.35 -5.31 -10.16
CA GLY A 278 -10.46 -4.77 -9.12
C GLY A 278 -10.22 -3.25 -9.16
N SER A 279 -10.32 -2.59 -10.32
CA SER A 279 -10.20 -1.11 -10.41
C SER A 279 -11.33 -0.36 -9.69
N GLY A 280 -12.44 -1.04 -9.42
CA GLY A 280 -13.53 -0.53 -8.61
C GLY A 280 -13.20 -0.35 -7.13
N ALA A 281 -12.09 -0.94 -6.64
CA ALA A 281 -11.73 -0.98 -5.23
C ALA A 281 -11.25 0.37 -4.65
N LEU A 282 -11.63 0.69 -3.42
CA LEU A 282 -10.99 1.73 -2.62
C LEU A 282 -9.70 1.21 -2.00
N TRP A 283 -8.58 1.84 -2.34
CA TRP A 283 -7.26 1.61 -1.76
C TRP A 283 -6.87 2.72 -0.79
N ARG A 284 -6.19 2.33 0.29
CA ARG A 284 -5.61 3.24 1.28
C ARG A 284 -4.30 2.66 1.81
N ASN A 285 -3.22 3.45 1.75
CA ASN A 285 -1.90 3.05 2.28
C ASN A 285 -1.44 1.67 1.77
N GLY A 286 -1.60 1.40 0.47
CA GLY A 286 -1.18 0.12 -0.13
C GLY A 286 -2.10 -1.08 0.14
N ARG A 287 -3.28 -0.87 0.74
CA ARG A 287 -4.25 -1.93 1.03
C ARG A 287 -5.62 -1.62 0.44
N ALA A 288 -6.24 -2.61 -0.22
CA ALA A 288 -7.64 -2.57 -0.60
C ALA A 288 -8.54 -2.61 0.65
N LEU A 289 -9.35 -1.57 0.85
CA LEU A 289 -10.38 -1.49 1.88
C LEU A 289 -11.72 -2.04 1.42
N THR A 290 -11.93 -2.12 0.12
CA THR A 290 -13.06 -2.84 -0.47
C THR A 290 -12.50 -3.97 -1.32
N VAL A 291 -12.96 -5.19 -1.09
CA VAL A 291 -12.48 -6.42 -1.75
C VAL A 291 -13.63 -7.12 -2.47
N ALA A 292 -13.31 -8.14 -3.25
CA ALA A 292 -14.28 -8.93 -4.02
C ALA A 292 -15.52 -9.30 -3.17
N PRO A 293 -16.71 -8.76 -3.51
CA PRO A 293 -17.95 -9.18 -2.88
C PRO A 293 -18.41 -10.55 -3.41
N PRO A 294 -19.20 -11.31 -2.64
CA PRO A 294 -19.90 -12.46 -3.19
C PRO A 294 -20.88 -12.02 -4.28
N MET A 295 -21.11 -12.87 -5.27
CA MET A 295 -22.14 -12.65 -6.29
C MET A 295 -23.52 -12.60 -5.61
N PRO A 296 -24.30 -11.51 -5.79
CA PRO A 296 -25.65 -11.43 -5.25
C PRO A 296 -26.59 -12.48 -5.85
N GLU A 297 -27.52 -12.99 -5.05
CA GLU A 297 -28.58 -13.90 -5.48
C GLU A 297 -29.84 -13.14 -5.96
N GLY A 298 -30.59 -13.76 -6.88
CA GLY A 298 -31.89 -13.26 -7.33
C GLY A 298 -31.84 -12.18 -8.42
N ASP A 299 -33.02 -11.68 -8.79
CA ASP A 299 -33.17 -10.61 -9.79
C ASP A 299 -32.77 -9.26 -9.18
N LEU A 300 -31.76 -8.64 -9.77
CA LEU A 300 -31.25 -7.35 -9.32
C LEU A 300 -32.00 -6.20 -9.98
N PRO A 301 -32.32 -5.12 -9.24
CA PRO A 301 -32.89 -3.92 -9.85
C PRO A 301 -31.93 -3.38 -10.93
N LEU A 302 -32.48 -3.12 -12.11
CA LEU A 302 -31.74 -2.52 -13.22
C LEU A 302 -31.79 -1.00 -13.12
N ARG A 303 -30.61 -0.40 -13.05
CA ARG A 303 -30.38 1.03 -13.21
C ARG A 303 -30.00 1.30 -14.67
N LYS A 304 -30.95 1.89 -15.40
CA LYS A 304 -30.78 2.25 -16.82
C LYS A 304 -29.83 3.43 -17.01
N GLY A 305 -29.25 3.53 -18.19
CA GLY A 305 -28.37 4.62 -18.60
C GLY A 305 -26.88 4.36 -18.36
N THR A 306 -26.08 5.40 -18.58
CA THR A 306 -24.62 5.40 -18.43
C THR A 306 -24.23 6.09 -17.12
N TRP A 307 -23.56 5.37 -16.23
CA TRP A 307 -23.20 5.86 -14.90
C TRP A 307 -21.68 5.86 -14.70
N LEU A 308 -21.18 6.85 -13.95
CA LEU A 308 -19.78 6.90 -13.52
C LEU A 308 -19.62 6.26 -12.14
N TRP A 309 -18.68 5.35 -11.97
CA TRP A 309 -18.34 4.80 -10.65
C TRP A 309 -17.51 5.81 -9.84
N GLY A 310 -18.09 6.30 -8.75
CA GLY A 310 -17.42 7.19 -7.79
C GLY A 310 -16.68 6.47 -6.67
N GLY A 311 -17.02 5.21 -6.37
CA GLY A 311 -16.42 4.44 -5.28
C GLY A 311 -17.19 4.59 -3.97
N VAL A 312 -16.47 4.77 -2.85
CA VAL A 312 -17.06 4.87 -1.52
C VAL A 312 -17.39 6.33 -1.20
N LEU A 313 -18.66 6.63 -0.90
CA LEU A 313 -19.11 7.94 -0.44
C LEU A 313 -18.88 8.10 1.07
N TRP A 314 -17.94 8.98 1.41
CA TRP A 314 -17.61 9.28 2.79
C TRP A 314 -18.43 10.45 3.31
N ALA A 315 -19.15 10.22 4.41
CA ALA A 315 -19.84 11.28 5.15
C ALA A 315 -18.88 12.28 5.83
N HIS A 316 -17.62 11.88 6.05
CA HIS A 316 -16.61 12.75 6.68
C HIS A 316 -15.91 13.60 5.61
N PHE A 317 -16.03 14.93 5.72
CA PHE A 317 -15.49 15.92 4.78
C PHE A 317 -14.07 15.61 4.27
N GLY A 318 -13.11 15.40 5.16
CA GLY A 318 -11.73 15.09 4.75
C GLY A 318 -11.60 13.79 3.94
N HIS A 319 -12.34 12.74 4.31
CA HIS A 319 -12.28 11.47 3.58
C HIS A 319 -13.04 11.56 2.25
N PHE A 320 -14.07 12.40 2.18
CA PHE A 320 -14.70 12.70 0.90
C PHE A 320 -13.70 13.33 -0.06
N LEU A 321 -13.02 14.41 0.36
CA LEU A 321 -12.06 15.14 -0.48
C LEU A 321 -10.91 14.29 -1.01
N VAL A 322 -10.43 13.30 -0.26
CA VAL A 322 -9.28 12.48 -0.67
C VAL A 322 -9.63 11.11 -1.21
N GLU A 323 -10.80 10.55 -0.91
CA GLU A 323 -11.12 9.16 -1.28
C GLU A 323 -12.43 8.98 -2.05
N SER A 324 -13.43 9.84 -1.83
CA SER A 324 -14.65 9.82 -2.65
C SER A 324 -14.45 10.54 -3.98
N THR A 325 -13.64 11.60 -4.01
CA THR A 325 -13.38 12.36 -5.24
C THR A 325 -12.39 11.66 -6.16
N ALA A 326 -11.71 10.60 -5.71
CA ALA A 326 -10.51 10.05 -6.33
C ALA A 326 -10.65 9.52 -7.76
N ARG A 327 -11.87 9.39 -8.26
CA ARG A 327 -12.21 8.92 -9.62
C ARG A 327 -12.80 10.00 -10.51
N LEU A 328 -13.07 11.18 -9.95
CA LEU A 328 -13.72 12.29 -10.66
C LEU A 328 -12.85 12.92 -11.75
N TRP A 329 -11.56 12.55 -11.81
CA TRP A 329 -10.69 12.90 -12.93
C TRP A 329 -11.26 12.47 -14.29
N ALA A 330 -12.05 11.38 -14.30
CA ALA A 330 -12.69 10.89 -15.51
C ALA A 330 -13.63 11.91 -16.14
N LEU A 331 -14.24 12.81 -15.36
CA LEU A 331 -15.15 13.86 -15.85
C LEU A 331 -14.49 14.76 -16.91
N GLU A 332 -13.17 14.96 -16.84
CA GLU A 332 -12.41 15.71 -17.84
C GLU A 332 -12.25 14.96 -19.17
N THR A 333 -12.32 13.62 -19.12
CA THR A 333 -12.01 12.74 -20.26
C THR A 333 -13.22 11.97 -20.79
N LEU A 334 -14.42 12.22 -20.25
CA LEU A 334 -15.65 11.59 -20.71
C LEU A 334 -15.91 11.90 -22.18
N LYS A 335 -16.19 10.85 -22.96
CA LYS A 335 -16.56 10.96 -24.39
C LYS A 335 -18.07 10.91 -24.62
N THR A 336 -18.82 10.61 -23.57
CA THR A 336 -20.27 10.41 -23.58
C THR A 336 -20.85 11.07 -22.34
N ASP A 337 -22.07 11.59 -22.48
CA ASP A 337 -22.83 12.07 -21.35
C ASP A 337 -23.12 10.92 -20.37
N ILE A 338 -23.24 11.25 -19.09
CA ILE A 338 -23.57 10.31 -18.02
C ILE A 338 -24.87 10.74 -17.35
N ASP A 339 -25.68 9.77 -16.93
CA ASP A 339 -26.93 9.97 -16.21
C ASP A 339 -26.72 10.23 -14.72
N GLY A 340 -25.50 10.00 -14.21
CA GLY A 340 -25.14 10.24 -12.82
C GLY A 340 -23.83 9.60 -12.37
N ILE A 341 -23.44 9.93 -11.14
CA ILE A 341 -22.28 9.36 -10.47
C ILE A 341 -22.79 8.44 -9.35
N LEU A 342 -22.37 7.19 -9.42
CA LEU A 342 -22.79 6.11 -8.55
C LEU A 342 -21.74 5.83 -7.47
N PHE A 343 -22.16 5.89 -6.22
CA PHE A 343 -21.34 5.56 -5.06
C PHE A 343 -22.00 4.49 -4.20
N VAL A 344 -21.23 3.93 -3.27
CA VAL A 344 -21.73 3.12 -2.14
C VAL A 344 -21.37 3.80 -0.82
N PRO A 345 -22.21 3.72 0.23
CA PRO A 345 -21.88 4.35 1.50
C PRO A 345 -20.77 3.56 2.20
N LYS A 346 -19.90 4.22 2.99
CA LYS A 346 -18.92 3.49 3.83
C LYS A 346 -19.60 2.64 4.91
N ARG A 347 -20.75 3.11 5.42
CA ARG A 347 -21.51 2.49 6.52
C ARG A 347 -22.95 2.29 6.06
N PRO A 348 -23.51 1.08 6.16
CA PRO A 348 -24.88 0.80 5.73
C PRO A 348 -25.90 1.76 6.34
N LYS A 349 -25.71 2.12 7.62
CA LYS A 349 -26.59 3.05 8.34
C LYS A 349 -26.67 4.47 7.76
N THR A 350 -25.73 4.88 6.92
CA THR A 350 -25.80 6.18 6.22
C THR A 350 -26.85 6.13 5.10
N GLY A 351 -27.20 4.94 4.62
CA GLY A 351 -28.22 4.76 3.61
C GLY A 351 -27.88 5.48 2.30
N GLU A 352 -28.91 6.05 1.68
CA GLU A 352 -28.83 6.76 0.40
C GLU A 352 -28.50 8.25 0.57
N GLU A 353 -28.15 8.68 1.79
CA GLU A 353 -27.91 10.08 2.11
C GLU A 353 -26.69 10.63 1.35
N VAL A 354 -26.92 11.72 0.62
CA VAL A 354 -25.88 12.53 -0.04
C VAL A 354 -25.94 13.94 0.53
N GLN A 355 -24.88 14.34 1.23
CA GLN A 355 -24.78 15.61 1.94
C GLN A 355 -24.57 16.78 0.97
N THR A 356 -25.00 17.98 1.38
CA THR A 356 -24.92 19.20 0.56
C THR A 356 -23.52 19.44 0.00
N PHE A 357 -22.49 19.43 0.85
CA PHE A 357 -21.10 19.66 0.40
C PHE A 357 -20.62 18.66 -0.65
N GLN A 358 -21.18 17.44 -0.67
CA GLN A 358 -20.82 16.42 -1.66
C GLN A 358 -21.41 16.78 -3.02
N LYS A 359 -22.65 17.28 -3.05
CA LYS A 359 -23.30 17.80 -4.27
C LYS A 359 -22.61 19.06 -4.75
N ASP A 360 -22.34 20.01 -3.85
CA ASP A 360 -21.63 21.25 -4.17
C ASP A 360 -20.26 20.98 -4.78
N PHE A 361 -19.52 19.97 -4.28
CA PHE A 361 -18.23 19.60 -4.85
C PHE A 361 -18.36 19.13 -6.30
N ILE A 362 -19.37 18.31 -6.60
CA ILE A 362 -19.61 17.82 -7.97
C ILE A 362 -20.04 18.97 -8.90
N GLU A 363 -20.89 19.88 -8.42
CA GLU A 363 -21.24 21.10 -9.15
C GLU A 363 -19.99 21.95 -9.45
N LEU A 364 -19.10 22.10 -8.46
CA LEU A 364 -17.83 22.80 -8.61
C LEU A 364 -16.83 22.07 -9.52
N MET A 365 -17.05 20.80 -9.86
CA MET A 365 -16.34 20.10 -10.94
C MET A 365 -16.94 20.36 -12.33
N GLY A 366 -17.93 21.26 -12.42
CA GLY A 366 -18.56 21.69 -13.67
C GLY A 366 -19.58 20.71 -14.22
N THR A 367 -20.33 20.03 -13.36
CA THR A 367 -21.42 19.12 -13.77
C THR A 367 -22.56 19.08 -12.75
N ASP A 368 -23.79 18.97 -13.23
CA ASP A 368 -25.03 18.93 -12.45
C ASP A 368 -25.66 17.53 -12.38
N VAL A 369 -24.92 16.50 -12.86
CA VAL A 369 -25.43 15.14 -12.90
C VAL A 369 -25.75 14.62 -11.49
N PRO A 370 -26.80 13.78 -11.34
CA PRO A 370 -27.18 13.21 -10.06
C PRO A 370 -26.04 12.45 -9.36
N VAL A 371 -25.84 12.71 -8.07
CA VAL A 371 -24.99 11.90 -7.18
C VAL A 371 -25.87 10.91 -6.43
N VAL A 372 -25.62 9.62 -6.59
CA VAL A 372 -26.45 8.55 -6.03
C VAL A 372 -25.61 7.61 -5.17
N SER A 373 -26.06 7.38 -3.94
CA SER A 373 -25.51 6.35 -3.04
C SER A 373 -26.42 5.12 -3.07
N VAL A 374 -25.95 3.98 -3.59
CA VAL A 374 -26.73 2.73 -3.63
C VAL A 374 -26.53 1.89 -2.37
N THR A 375 -27.64 1.36 -1.85
CA THR A 375 -27.69 0.62 -0.58
C THR A 375 -28.07 -0.85 -0.73
N ALA A 376 -28.50 -1.26 -1.92
CA ALA A 376 -28.75 -2.65 -2.29
C ALA A 376 -27.96 -3.04 -3.56
N PRO A 377 -27.61 -4.33 -3.74
CA PRO A 377 -26.99 -4.80 -4.97
C PRO A 377 -27.81 -4.39 -6.19
N THR A 378 -27.16 -3.77 -7.18
CA THR A 378 -27.84 -3.14 -8.32
C THR A 378 -27.11 -3.49 -9.61
N ARG A 379 -27.85 -3.87 -10.64
CA ARG A 379 -27.32 -4.01 -12.00
C ARG A 379 -27.35 -2.66 -12.69
N VAL A 380 -26.28 -2.26 -13.35
CA VAL A 380 -26.15 -0.99 -14.05
C VAL A 380 -26.00 -1.28 -15.53
N GLU A 381 -26.84 -0.68 -16.38
CA GLU A 381 -26.85 -0.91 -17.82
C GLU A 381 -25.47 -0.67 -18.44
N ARG A 382 -24.87 0.51 -18.19
CA ARG A 382 -23.50 0.82 -18.59
C ARG A 382 -22.77 1.57 -17.47
N LEU A 383 -21.70 0.99 -16.94
CA LEU A 383 -20.90 1.57 -15.85
C LEU A 383 -19.49 1.91 -16.34
N ILE A 384 -19.13 3.19 -16.30
CA ILE A 384 -17.76 3.66 -16.51
C ILE A 384 -17.02 3.54 -15.17
N VAL A 385 -15.93 2.79 -15.13
CA VAL A 385 -15.13 2.52 -13.93
C VAL A 385 -13.72 3.10 -14.10
N PRO A 386 -13.48 4.33 -13.61
CA PRO A 386 -12.14 4.91 -13.56
C PRO A 386 -11.32 4.29 -12.43
N GLY A 387 -10.01 4.19 -12.66
CA GLY A 387 -9.06 3.90 -11.61
C GLY A 387 -9.01 4.96 -10.51
N GLN A 388 -8.47 4.57 -9.37
CA GLN A 388 -8.31 5.46 -8.23
C GLN A 388 -7.09 6.37 -8.43
N GLY A 389 -7.32 7.56 -8.97
CA GLY A 389 -6.27 8.54 -9.29
C GLY A 389 -5.77 9.37 -8.11
N PHE A 390 -6.37 9.24 -6.92
CA PHE A 390 -6.03 10.01 -5.72
C PHE A 390 -6.36 9.24 -4.43
N GLY A 391 -5.77 9.60 -3.29
CA GLY A 391 -6.03 8.93 -2.02
C GLY A 391 -5.07 9.28 -0.90
N LEU A 392 -5.14 8.53 0.21
CA LEU A 392 -4.21 8.69 1.33
C LEU A 392 -2.96 7.81 1.17
N GLY A 393 -1.88 8.24 1.81
CA GLY A 393 -0.61 7.51 1.82
C GLY A 393 0.17 7.78 0.54
N THR A 394 0.64 6.73 -0.12
CA THR A 394 1.43 6.84 -1.36
C THR A 394 0.67 7.47 -2.53
N MET A 395 -0.66 7.59 -2.44
CA MET A 395 -1.53 8.18 -3.47
C MET A 395 -1.85 9.66 -3.24
N ILE A 396 -1.35 10.26 -2.16
CA ILE A 396 -1.67 11.64 -1.78
C ILE A 396 -1.10 12.70 -2.72
N THR A 397 -0.17 12.31 -3.59
CA THR A 397 0.32 13.19 -4.66
C THR A 397 -0.64 13.27 -5.84
N GLY A 398 -1.60 12.34 -5.91
CA GLY A 398 -2.45 12.14 -7.08
C GLY A 398 -1.69 11.67 -8.31
N THR A 399 -2.44 11.24 -9.31
CA THR A 399 -1.97 11.07 -10.69
C THR A 399 -2.01 12.42 -11.41
N GLN A 400 -1.25 12.57 -12.48
CA GLN A 400 -1.26 13.76 -13.33
C GLN A 400 -2.66 14.00 -13.89
N LYS A 401 -3.37 12.97 -14.36
CA LYS A 401 -4.76 13.08 -14.82
C LYS A 401 -5.69 13.66 -13.74
N PHE A 402 -5.51 13.26 -12.49
CA PHE A 402 -6.30 13.80 -11.38
C PHE A 402 -5.97 15.27 -11.11
N ARG A 403 -4.68 15.63 -11.06
CA ARG A 403 -4.25 17.02 -10.87
C ARG A 403 -4.74 17.92 -12.00
N ASP A 404 -4.62 17.47 -13.25
CA ASP A 404 -5.07 18.19 -14.44
C ASP A 404 -6.59 18.43 -14.39
N ALA A 405 -7.37 17.41 -14.01
CA ALA A 405 -8.81 17.54 -13.89
C ALA A 405 -9.22 18.52 -12.77
N ILE A 406 -8.54 18.50 -11.62
CA ILE A 406 -8.78 19.47 -10.55
C ILE A 406 -8.42 20.88 -11.04
N ALA A 407 -7.26 21.09 -11.66
CA ALA A 407 -6.83 22.39 -12.16
C ALA A 407 -7.75 22.93 -13.28
N ALA A 408 -8.25 22.07 -14.16
CA ALA A 408 -9.09 22.45 -15.29
C ALA A 408 -10.55 22.74 -14.90
N ARG A 409 -11.07 22.04 -13.88
CA ARG A 409 -12.51 22.05 -13.56
C ARG A 409 -12.83 22.64 -12.19
N PHE A 410 -12.10 22.25 -11.15
CA PHE A 410 -12.56 22.44 -9.78
C PHE A 410 -12.59 23.91 -9.36
N GLY A 411 -13.79 24.42 -9.10
CA GLY A 411 -14.03 25.80 -8.72
C GLY A 411 -13.59 26.80 -9.78
N ARG A 412 -13.47 26.41 -11.06
CA ARG A 412 -13.01 27.28 -12.16
C ARG A 412 -13.74 28.62 -12.20
N ASP A 413 -15.06 28.59 -12.05
CA ASP A 413 -15.92 29.79 -12.11
C ASP A 413 -16.08 30.51 -10.76
N VAL A 414 -15.29 30.12 -9.75
CA VAL A 414 -15.23 30.79 -8.45
C VAL A 414 -14.09 31.81 -8.51
N ALA A 415 -14.45 33.09 -8.55
CA ALA A 415 -13.51 34.20 -8.44
C ALA A 415 -12.84 34.20 -7.05
N ALA A 416 -11.58 34.65 -7.01
CA ALA A 416 -10.89 34.88 -5.75
C ALA A 416 -11.55 36.06 -5.02
N GLU A 417 -12.05 35.82 -3.81
CA GLU A 417 -12.68 36.84 -2.97
C GLU A 417 -12.39 36.52 -1.50
N GLY A 418 -11.73 37.43 -0.80
CA GLY A 418 -11.37 37.24 0.60
C GLY A 418 -10.10 37.99 1.00
N PRO A 419 -9.65 37.82 2.26
CA PRO A 419 -8.47 38.48 2.80
C PRO A 419 -7.16 37.83 2.30
N GLU A 420 -6.11 38.64 2.16
CA GLU A 420 -4.77 38.14 1.80
C GLU A 420 -4.08 37.40 2.95
N LYS A 421 -4.34 37.77 4.21
CA LYS A 421 -3.80 37.10 5.40
C LYS A 421 -4.90 36.31 6.10
N LEU A 422 -4.77 34.98 6.13
CA LEU A 422 -5.79 34.06 6.58
C LEU A 422 -5.27 33.10 7.66
N TYR A 423 -5.98 32.98 8.78
CA TYR A 423 -5.79 31.89 9.73
C TYR A 423 -6.96 30.90 9.62
N ILE A 424 -6.68 29.69 9.13
CA ILE A 424 -7.67 28.61 9.06
C ILE A 424 -7.71 27.91 10.42
N SER A 425 -8.72 28.28 11.19
CA SER A 425 -8.94 27.79 12.55
C SER A 425 -9.80 26.55 12.59
N ARG A 426 -9.60 25.75 13.63
CA ARG A 426 -10.40 24.58 13.99
C ARG A 426 -11.08 24.75 15.35
N SER A 427 -10.95 25.91 15.99
CA SER A 427 -11.46 26.16 17.35
C SER A 427 -12.99 26.08 17.43
N GLY A 428 -13.71 26.33 16.33
CA GLY A 428 -15.16 26.22 16.24
C GLY A 428 -15.68 24.78 16.05
N LEU A 429 -14.80 23.80 15.86
CA LEU A 429 -15.21 22.40 15.75
C LEU A 429 -15.61 21.81 17.12
N PRO A 430 -16.63 20.94 17.17
CA PRO A 430 -17.04 20.26 18.40
C PRO A 430 -15.89 19.49 19.07
N SER A 431 -15.97 19.37 20.39
CA SER A 431 -15.02 18.58 21.19
C SER A 431 -14.91 17.14 20.67
N GLY A 432 -13.71 16.54 20.78
CA GLY A 432 -13.44 15.19 20.27
C GLY A 432 -13.14 15.11 18.76
N ARG A 433 -13.04 16.24 18.05
CA ARG A 433 -12.53 16.32 16.66
C ARG A 433 -11.03 16.62 16.59
N GLY A 434 -10.36 16.65 17.75
CA GLY A 434 -8.94 16.89 17.93
C GLY A 434 -8.60 18.35 17.66
N ASN A 435 -8.51 19.11 18.74
CA ASN A 435 -8.32 20.56 18.76
C ASN A 435 -6.93 20.88 19.33
N LEU A 436 -6.50 22.13 19.18
CA LEU A 436 -5.29 22.66 19.82
C LEU A 436 -5.65 23.28 21.17
N VAL A 437 -4.89 22.95 22.22
CA VAL A 437 -4.96 23.72 23.48
C VAL A 437 -4.18 25.01 23.27
N GLY A 438 -4.88 26.15 23.41
CA GLY A 438 -4.32 27.48 23.14
C GLY A 438 -4.74 28.10 21.81
N GLU A 439 -5.61 27.45 21.02
CA GLU A 439 -5.99 27.95 19.69
C GLU A 439 -6.71 29.30 19.75
N THR A 440 -7.59 29.52 20.73
CA THR A 440 -8.28 30.81 20.91
C THR A 440 -7.30 31.94 21.25
N GLU A 441 -6.27 31.65 22.05
CA GLU A 441 -5.18 32.59 22.30
C GLU A 441 -4.38 32.89 21.03
N LEU A 442 -4.10 31.85 20.23
CA LEU A 442 -3.45 32.00 18.93
C LEU A 442 -4.29 32.87 17.97
N GLU A 443 -5.60 32.66 17.90
CA GLU A 443 -6.51 33.50 17.10
C GLU A 443 -6.41 34.98 17.49
N ALA A 444 -6.40 35.29 18.78
CA ALA A 444 -6.26 36.66 19.26
C ALA A 444 -4.91 37.27 18.88
N LYS A 445 -3.82 36.49 18.97
CA LYS A 445 -2.48 36.94 18.56
C LYS A 445 -2.38 37.16 17.05
N LEU A 446 -2.88 36.24 16.24
CA LEU A 446 -2.85 36.36 14.79
C LEU A 446 -3.75 37.49 14.28
N SER A 447 -4.91 37.72 14.90
CA SER A 447 -5.75 38.88 14.60
C SER A 447 -4.99 40.20 14.80
N ALA A 448 -4.18 40.29 15.87
CA ALA A 448 -3.31 41.46 16.11
C ALA A 448 -2.14 41.59 15.11
N GLU A 449 -1.81 40.53 14.37
CA GLU A 449 -0.87 40.52 13.24
C GLU A 449 -1.58 40.74 11.88
N GLY A 450 -2.87 41.08 11.90
CA GLY A 450 -3.67 41.38 10.71
C GLY A 450 -4.22 40.16 9.98
N TYR A 451 -4.19 38.96 10.59
CA TYR A 451 -4.84 37.78 10.01
C TYR A 451 -6.34 37.82 10.23
N THR A 452 -7.10 37.43 9.20
CA THR A 452 -8.52 37.12 9.34
C THR A 452 -8.68 35.70 9.86
N ILE A 453 -9.39 35.54 10.98
CA ILE A 453 -9.69 34.23 11.57
C ILE A 453 -10.86 33.60 10.82
N TYR A 454 -10.62 32.45 10.21
CA TYR A 454 -11.59 31.77 9.35
C TYR A 454 -11.91 30.39 9.90
N HIS A 455 -13.20 30.13 10.12
CA HIS A 455 -13.75 28.86 10.62
C HIS A 455 -14.49 28.14 9.49
N PRO A 456 -13.84 27.24 8.73
CA PRO A 456 -14.41 26.69 7.48
C PRO A 456 -15.77 26.03 7.65
N GLU A 457 -16.04 25.43 8.81
CA GLU A 457 -17.31 24.77 9.12
C GLU A 457 -18.53 25.71 9.14
N LYS A 458 -18.32 27.03 9.13
CA LYS A 458 -19.38 28.04 9.08
C LYS A 458 -19.70 28.53 7.66
N HIS A 459 -18.98 28.04 6.66
CA HIS A 459 -19.07 28.52 5.28
C HIS A 459 -19.38 27.38 4.32
N ASP A 460 -20.15 27.68 3.27
CA ASP A 460 -20.32 26.75 2.15
C ASP A 460 -19.02 26.55 1.36
N LEU A 461 -19.01 25.53 0.51
CA LEU A 461 -17.80 25.12 -0.21
C LEU A 461 -17.33 26.20 -1.21
N ARG A 462 -18.26 26.90 -1.86
CA ARG A 462 -17.96 27.95 -2.84
C ARG A 462 -17.25 29.14 -2.17
N SER A 463 -17.75 29.57 -1.01
CA SER A 463 -17.15 30.63 -0.19
C SER A 463 -15.77 30.24 0.33
N GLN A 464 -15.59 28.99 0.75
CA GLN A 464 -14.27 28.47 1.14
C GLN A 464 -13.27 28.54 -0.02
N ILE A 465 -13.66 28.10 -1.22
CA ILE A 465 -12.79 28.16 -2.40
C ILE A 465 -12.42 29.60 -2.76
N ALA A 466 -13.40 30.51 -2.80
CA ALA A 466 -13.16 31.92 -3.09
C ALA A 466 -12.14 32.54 -2.11
N THR A 467 -12.32 32.26 -0.81
CA THR A 467 -11.44 32.74 0.27
C THR A 467 -10.03 32.16 0.12
N TYR A 468 -9.90 30.86 -0.14
CA TYR A 468 -8.61 30.19 -0.26
C TYR A 468 -7.82 30.61 -1.51
N LYS A 469 -8.52 30.92 -2.61
CA LYS A 469 -7.91 31.49 -3.83
C LYS A 469 -7.37 32.91 -3.63
N ALA A 470 -8.02 33.70 -2.76
CA ALA A 470 -7.63 35.09 -2.50
C ALA A 470 -6.43 35.20 -1.55
N ALA A 471 -6.26 34.24 -0.65
CA ALA A 471 -5.25 34.31 0.40
C ALA A 471 -3.81 34.15 -0.13
N ARG A 472 -2.89 34.95 0.40
CA ARG A 472 -1.45 35.01 0.05
C ARG A 472 -0.56 34.55 1.18
N GLN A 473 -0.92 34.84 2.43
CA GLN A 473 -0.25 34.30 3.62
C GLN A 473 -1.27 33.54 4.47
N ILE A 474 -1.07 32.24 4.58
CA ILE A 474 -2.02 31.32 5.20
C ILE A 474 -1.34 30.63 6.36
N ILE A 475 -1.89 30.77 7.56
CA ILE A 475 -1.55 29.91 8.69
C ILE A 475 -2.75 28.98 8.90
N ALA A 476 -2.54 27.70 9.11
CA ALA A 476 -3.63 26.75 9.29
C ALA A 476 -3.34 25.75 10.41
N ALA A 477 -4.33 25.51 11.27
CA ALA A 477 -4.27 24.38 12.17
C ALA A 477 -4.35 23.06 11.37
N GLU A 478 -3.50 22.08 11.69
CA GLU A 478 -3.45 20.78 11.01
C GLU A 478 -4.83 20.10 10.96
N GLY A 479 -5.35 19.86 9.75
CA GLY A 479 -6.64 19.23 9.57
C GLY A 479 -7.13 19.19 8.12
N SER A 480 -8.33 18.64 7.92
CA SER A 480 -8.87 18.35 6.58
C SER A 480 -9.13 19.56 5.69
N ALA A 481 -9.24 20.77 6.25
CA ALA A 481 -9.38 22.00 5.46
C ALA A 481 -8.18 22.24 4.53
N LEU A 482 -6.98 21.79 4.93
CA LEU A 482 -5.77 21.87 4.12
C LEU A 482 -5.83 21.02 2.84
N HIS A 483 -6.66 19.97 2.79
CA HIS A 483 -6.87 19.24 1.53
C HIS A 483 -7.66 20.06 0.52
N LEU A 484 -8.66 20.83 0.96
CA LEU A 484 -9.38 21.74 0.08
C LEU A 484 -8.47 22.88 -0.37
N LEU A 485 -7.71 23.46 0.57
CA LEU A 485 -6.71 24.49 0.26
C LEU A 485 -5.75 24.00 -0.83
N ALA A 486 -5.18 22.81 -0.69
CA ALA A 486 -4.22 22.27 -1.66
C ALA A 486 -4.78 22.16 -3.09
N MET A 487 -6.09 21.98 -3.25
CA MET A 487 -6.73 21.87 -4.57
C MET A 487 -6.95 23.22 -5.26
N VAL A 488 -6.97 24.33 -4.52
CA VAL A 488 -7.39 25.65 -5.06
C VAL A 488 -6.46 26.82 -4.73
N ALA A 489 -5.46 26.60 -3.87
CA ALA A 489 -4.52 27.63 -3.47
C ALA A 489 -3.78 28.21 -4.70
N ASP A 490 -3.58 29.52 -4.69
CA ASP A 490 -2.68 30.16 -5.63
C ASP A 490 -1.25 29.67 -5.37
N PRO A 491 -0.50 29.20 -6.38
CA PRO A 491 0.88 28.71 -6.20
C PRO A 491 1.86 29.72 -5.59
N ALA A 492 1.55 31.02 -5.64
CA ALA A 492 2.34 32.06 -5.00
C ALA A 492 2.00 32.28 -3.51
N ALA A 493 1.00 31.57 -2.98
CA ALA A 493 0.66 31.65 -1.56
C ALA A 493 1.72 30.98 -0.68
N GLN A 494 1.96 31.58 0.49
CA GLN A 494 2.77 31.00 1.56
C GLN A 494 1.87 30.32 2.58
N VAL A 495 2.21 29.08 2.98
CA VAL A 495 1.41 28.29 3.92
C VAL A 495 2.26 27.86 5.11
N ALA A 496 1.77 28.11 6.33
CA ALA A 496 2.30 27.53 7.56
C ALA A 496 1.26 26.57 8.17
N ILE A 497 1.71 25.40 8.60
CA ILE A 497 0.88 24.39 9.26
C ILE A 497 1.25 24.34 10.74
N VAL A 498 0.30 24.68 11.60
CA VAL A 498 0.43 24.50 13.06
C VAL A 498 0.01 23.08 13.39
N VAL A 499 0.99 22.22 13.68
CA VAL A 499 0.79 20.80 13.97
C VAL A 499 0.17 20.64 15.34
N ARG A 500 -0.92 19.88 15.42
CA ARG A 500 -1.63 19.64 16.69
C ARG A 500 -1.23 18.36 17.40
N ARG A 501 -0.51 17.47 16.71
CA ARG A 501 0.01 16.22 17.28
C ARG A 501 1.11 15.61 16.39
N PRO A 502 2.02 14.81 16.96
CA PRO A 502 2.86 13.91 16.18
C PRO A 502 2.01 12.92 15.38
N SER A 503 2.05 13.01 14.04
CA SER A 503 1.17 12.24 13.17
C SER A 503 1.68 12.18 11.73
N GLY A 504 1.66 10.99 11.11
CA GLY A 504 1.94 10.83 9.68
C GLY A 504 0.93 11.53 8.75
N ALA A 505 -0.19 12.03 9.29
CA ALA A 505 -1.14 12.82 8.52
C ALA A 505 -0.56 14.17 8.08
N THR A 506 0.35 14.78 8.85
CA THR A 506 0.99 16.06 8.47
C THR A 506 1.76 15.91 7.16
N ARG A 507 2.53 14.82 7.03
CA ARG A 507 3.25 14.50 5.79
C ARG A 507 2.33 14.38 4.56
N ASN A 508 1.12 13.83 4.74
CA ASN A 508 0.14 13.75 3.66
C ASN A 508 -0.32 15.15 3.23
N LEU A 509 -0.49 16.08 4.17
CA LEU A 509 -0.89 17.46 3.87
C LEU A 509 0.23 18.22 3.14
N GLU A 510 1.47 18.07 3.60
CA GLU A 510 2.66 18.65 2.95
C GLU A 510 2.78 18.15 1.50
N GLN A 511 2.68 16.83 1.28
CA GLN A 511 2.77 16.24 -0.05
C GLN A 511 1.61 16.67 -0.96
N HIS A 512 0.40 16.82 -0.43
CA HIS A 512 -0.75 17.30 -1.20
C HIS A 512 -0.52 18.76 -1.65
N LEU A 513 -0.16 19.67 -0.75
CA LEU A 513 0.14 21.07 -1.08
C LEU A 513 1.26 21.18 -2.13
N MET A 514 2.33 20.41 -1.96
CA MET A 514 3.45 20.42 -2.89
C MET A 514 3.05 19.92 -4.28
N SER A 515 2.29 18.82 -4.34
CA SER A 515 1.95 18.20 -5.64
C SER A 515 0.87 18.94 -6.42
N PHE A 516 -0.08 19.61 -5.76
CA PHE A 516 -1.20 20.28 -6.43
C PHE A 516 -0.98 21.78 -6.62
N ALA A 517 -0.33 22.44 -5.66
CA ALA A 517 -0.12 23.89 -5.69
C ALA A 517 1.36 24.28 -5.81
N GLY A 518 2.31 23.34 -5.78
CA GLY A 518 3.74 23.66 -5.76
C GLY A 518 4.21 24.30 -4.45
N ILE A 519 3.39 24.23 -3.39
CA ILE A 519 3.66 24.91 -2.12
C ILE A 519 4.36 23.94 -1.17
N THR A 520 5.57 24.32 -0.73
CA THR A 520 6.23 23.68 0.42
C THR A 520 5.86 24.46 1.69
N PRO A 521 5.04 23.89 2.59
CA PRO A 521 4.59 24.63 3.76
C PRO A 521 5.68 24.70 4.84
N LEU A 522 5.63 25.75 5.66
CA LEU A 522 6.34 25.81 6.93
C LEU A 522 5.58 24.98 7.98
N THR A 523 6.10 23.81 8.31
CA THR A 523 5.49 22.93 9.33
C THR A 523 6.02 23.25 10.72
N ILE A 524 5.13 23.73 11.60
CA ILE A 524 5.47 24.16 12.96
C ILE A 524 4.96 23.12 13.96
N ILE A 525 5.91 22.47 14.65
CA ILE A 525 5.65 21.37 15.60
C ILE A 525 5.80 21.79 17.06
N GLN A 526 5.78 23.10 17.34
CA GLN A 526 6.04 23.64 18.68
C GLN A 526 4.85 23.41 19.62
N LEU A 527 4.88 22.26 20.27
CA LEU A 527 3.93 21.86 21.30
C LEU A 527 4.67 21.77 22.64
N ALA A 528 4.17 22.46 23.65
CA ALA A 528 4.70 22.38 25.01
C ALA A 528 4.43 21.01 25.64
N ARG A 529 3.23 20.45 25.40
CA ARG A 529 2.76 19.17 25.94
C ARG A 529 1.77 18.51 24.99
N SER A 530 1.60 17.20 25.11
CA SER A 530 0.55 16.43 24.44
C SER A 530 -0.41 15.78 25.42
N TRP A 531 -1.71 15.95 25.17
CA TRP A 531 -2.79 15.44 26.02
C TRP A 531 -3.60 14.38 25.28
N LYS A 532 -3.96 13.27 25.95
CA LYS A 532 -4.90 12.28 25.42
C LYS A 532 -6.08 12.09 26.37
N PRO A 533 -7.27 11.71 25.85
CA PRO A 533 -8.36 11.28 26.70
C PRO A 533 -7.92 10.15 27.64
N MET A 534 -8.38 10.17 28.89
CA MET A 534 -8.06 9.15 29.88
C MET A 534 -8.35 7.73 29.35
N GLY A 535 -7.39 6.83 29.54
CA GLY A 535 -7.49 5.43 29.11
C GLY A 535 -7.06 5.20 27.67
N ALA A 536 -7.64 4.18 27.04
CA ALA A 536 -7.28 3.76 25.68
C ALA A 536 -7.82 4.76 24.63
N ALA A 537 -6.98 5.70 24.21
CA ALA A 537 -7.33 6.72 23.23
C ALA A 537 -6.57 6.54 21.91
N LYS A 538 -7.27 6.69 20.79
CA LYS A 538 -6.64 6.74 19.47
C LYS A 538 -5.83 8.05 19.34
N PRO A 539 -4.64 8.04 18.71
CA PRO A 539 -3.84 9.26 18.47
C PRO A 539 -4.63 10.40 17.83
N ARG A 540 -5.67 10.06 17.05
CA ARG A 540 -6.53 11.05 16.41
C ARG A 540 -7.30 11.99 17.36
N LEU A 541 -7.41 11.61 18.64
CA LEU A 541 -8.11 12.34 19.69
C LEU A 541 -7.16 13.14 20.58
N TRP A 542 -5.85 13.06 20.34
CA TRP A 542 -4.88 13.81 21.11
C TRP A 542 -4.97 15.30 20.81
N MET A 543 -4.64 16.10 21.82
CA MET A 543 -4.63 17.55 21.77
C MET A 543 -3.24 18.04 22.15
N GLY A 544 -2.57 18.70 21.21
CA GLY A 544 -1.32 19.39 21.48
C GLY A 544 -1.59 20.71 22.17
N GLU A 545 -0.81 21.00 23.21
CA GLU A 545 -0.74 22.31 23.84
C GLU A 545 0.32 23.16 23.17
N LEU A 546 -0.09 24.32 22.67
CA LEU A 546 0.79 25.22 21.95
C LEU A 546 1.86 25.81 22.86
N ASP A 547 3.12 25.71 22.46
CA ASP A 547 4.18 26.56 23.00
C ASP A 547 4.09 27.93 22.31
N MET A 548 3.33 28.85 22.92
CA MET A 548 3.07 30.18 22.35
C MET A 548 4.35 30.99 22.06
N PRO A 549 5.34 31.07 22.97
CA PRO A 549 6.66 31.66 22.67
C PRO A 549 7.36 31.03 21.46
N ALA A 550 7.51 29.70 21.42
CA ALA A 550 8.25 29.03 20.35
C ALA A 550 7.50 29.10 19.01
N LEU A 551 6.17 29.04 19.04
CA LEU A 551 5.31 29.24 17.88
C LEU A 551 5.47 30.65 17.29
N GLN A 552 5.53 31.69 18.14
CA GLN A 552 5.79 33.05 17.68
C GLN A 552 7.12 33.15 16.94
N SER A 553 8.20 32.61 17.53
CA SER A 553 9.53 32.62 16.92
C SER A 553 9.52 31.93 15.56
N ALA A 554 8.94 30.73 15.46
CA ALA A 554 8.84 29.99 14.21
C ALA A 554 8.04 30.75 13.13
N LEU A 555 6.94 31.39 13.50
CA LEU A 555 6.14 32.20 12.56
C LEU A 555 6.89 33.46 12.10
N ALA A 556 7.67 34.10 12.98
CA ALA A 556 8.45 35.28 12.65
C ALA A 556 9.66 34.94 11.74
N GLU A 557 10.39 33.87 12.06
CA GLU A 557 11.47 33.32 11.24
C GLU A 557 10.95 32.90 9.85
N GLY A 558 9.74 32.36 9.80
CA GLY A 558 9.04 32.02 8.56
C GLY A 558 8.45 33.20 7.77
N GLY A 559 8.53 34.43 8.30
CA GLY A 559 7.99 35.63 7.65
C GLY A 559 6.45 35.74 7.66
N PHE A 560 5.75 34.94 8.45
CA PHE A 560 4.29 34.98 8.57
C PHE A 560 3.82 36.10 9.51
N ILE A 561 4.63 36.49 10.49
CA ILE A 561 4.37 37.61 11.39
C ILE A 561 5.60 38.52 11.48
N ALA A 562 5.40 39.76 11.94
CA ALA A 562 6.53 40.67 12.13
C ALA A 562 7.40 40.24 13.31
N ALA A 563 8.72 40.38 13.18
CA ALA A 563 9.64 40.23 14.30
C ALA A 563 9.39 41.38 15.30
N LYS A 564 8.94 41.05 16.51
CA LYS A 564 8.64 42.01 17.59
C LYS A 564 9.54 41.75 18.80
N SER A 565 9.83 42.79 19.58
CA SER A 565 10.63 42.71 20.80
C SER A 565 9.92 42.01 21.97
N GLY A 566 8.59 41.89 21.92
CA GLY A 566 7.79 41.22 22.96
C GLY A 566 7.44 39.78 22.59
N THR A 567 7.62 38.86 23.54
CA THR A 567 7.27 37.44 23.39
C THR A 567 5.81 37.18 23.77
N TRP A 568 5.12 36.30 23.05
CA TRP A 568 3.79 35.81 23.44
C TRP A 568 3.92 35.05 24.77
N ALA A 569 3.05 35.37 25.72
CA ALA A 569 3.06 34.68 27.01
C ALA A 569 2.73 33.18 26.82
N PRO A 570 3.37 32.28 27.59
CA PRO A 570 2.98 30.88 27.63
C PRO A 570 1.55 30.74 28.15
N LEU A 571 0.88 29.64 27.81
CA LEU A 571 -0.45 29.35 28.32
C LEU A 571 -0.39 29.11 29.84
N ASP A 572 -1.38 29.62 30.59
CA ASP A 572 -1.46 29.37 32.03
C ASP A 572 -1.83 27.89 32.28
N PRO A 573 -0.96 27.10 32.95
CA PRO A 573 -1.25 25.70 33.25
C PRO A 573 -2.57 25.48 34.00
N LYS A 574 -3.00 26.43 34.83
CA LYS A 574 -4.27 26.34 35.57
C LYS A 574 -5.47 26.44 34.64
N GLU A 575 -5.45 27.35 33.68
CA GLU A 575 -6.52 27.49 32.69
C GLU A 575 -6.51 26.34 31.68
N VAL A 576 -5.34 25.83 31.30
CA VAL A 576 -5.22 24.60 30.50
C VAL A 576 -5.88 23.42 31.23
N GLN A 577 -5.54 23.18 32.49
CA GLN A 577 -6.12 22.09 33.28
C GLN A 577 -7.64 22.25 33.44
N LYS A 578 -8.12 23.48 33.64
CA LYS A 578 -9.55 23.78 33.75
C LYS A 578 -10.29 23.49 32.45
N ARG A 579 -9.69 23.79 31.28
CA ARG A 579 -10.27 23.50 29.96
C ARG A 579 -10.32 22.01 29.65
N LEU A 580 -9.25 21.29 29.97
CA LEU A 580 -9.17 19.84 29.78
C LEU A 580 -10.02 19.08 30.80
N GLY A 581 -10.24 19.66 31.99
CA GLY A 581 -10.92 19.02 33.10
C GLY A 581 -10.17 17.76 33.58
N GLY A 582 -10.90 16.86 34.24
CA GLY A 582 -10.37 15.55 34.66
C GLY A 582 -10.50 14.46 33.60
N GLN A 583 -10.60 14.80 32.32
CA GLN A 583 -10.89 13.85 31.23
C GLN A 583 -9.66 13.49 30.39
N PHE A 584 -8.54 14.18 30.59
CA PHE A 584 -7.31 14.01 29.80
C PHE A 584 -6.12 13.76 30.71
N GLU A 585 -5.15 13.02 30.20
CA GLU A 585 -3.85 12.77 30.83
C GLU A 585 -2.71 13.18 29.86
N GLU A 586 -1.61 13.66 30.44
CA GLU A 586 -0.40 14.04 29.71
C GLU A 586 0.33 12.78 29.21
N VAL A 587 0.88 12.84 28.00
CA VAL A 587 1.50 11.67 27.34
C VAL A 587 2.96 11.90 27.01
N ALA A 588 3.34 13.15 26.73
CA ALA A 588 4.67 13.55 26.33
C ALA A 588 4.83 15.06 26.49
#